data_AF-A0A1R1Y7P0-F1
#
_entry.id   AF-A0A1R1Y7P0-F1
#
_cell.length_a   1.000
_cell.length_b   1.000
_cell.length_c   1.000
_cell.angle_alpha   90.00
_cell.angle_beta   90.00
_cell.angle_gamma   90.00
#
_symmetry.space_group_name_H-M   'P 1'
#
loop_
_entity.id
_entity.type
_entity.pdbx_description
1 polymer ?
#
loop_
_entity_poly.entity_id
_entity_poly.type
_entity_poly.pdbx_seq_one_letter_code
_entity_poly.pdbx_strand_id
1 'polypeptide(L)' 'MGKWTDKLYITHSEWSNKFSDGGMNFGGKREGSARGSEKTIPFKFCSLSQLPFETPCCTPKGVVYDYDYSILYL' A
#
# COMPACT_ATOMS: atom_id res chain seq x y z
N MET A 1 20.61 21.68 -24.32
CA MET A 1 19.86 22.36 -23.23
C MET A 1 20.14 21.62 -21.94
N GLY A 2 21.00 22.18 -21.09
CA GLY A 2 21.52 21.50 -19.90
C GLY A 2 20.59 21.60 -18.69
N LYS A 3 20.74 20.63 -17.78
CA LYS A 3 20.16 20.61 -16.44
C LYS A 3 20.58 21.86 -15.64
N TRP A 4 19.67 22.40 -14.81
CA TRP A 4 19.88 23.57 -13.92
C TRP A 4 19.85 24.97 -14.55
N THR A 5 19.27 25.11 -15.74
CA THR A 5 18.89 26.44 -16.25
C THR A 5 17.61 26.88 -15.56
N ASP A 6 17.68 27.96 -14.77
CA ASP A 6 16.50 28.56 -14.14
C ASP A 6 15.57 29.13 -15.23
N LYS A 7 14.47 28.41 -15.49
CA LYS A 7 13.47 28.77 -16.50
C LYS A 7 12.15 28.95 -15.78
N LEU A 8 11.42 30.00 -16.16
CA LEU A 8 10.08 30.28 -15.63
C LEU A 8 9.00 29.30 -16.12
N TYR A 9 9.36 28.31 -16.94
CA TYR A 9 8.43 27.34 -17.51
C TYR A 9 9.00 25.92 -17.47
N ILE A 10 8.11 24.94 -17.43
CA ILE A 10 8.43 23.50 -17.48
C ILE A 10 8.07 22.97 -18.88
N THR A 11 8.97 22.20 -19.48
CA THR A 11 8.73 21.52 -20.75
C THR A 11 8.04 20.17 -20.56
N HIS A 12 7.38 19.66 -21.60
CA HIS A 12 6.73 18.34 -21.55
C HIS A 12 7.70 17.20 -21.16
N SER A 13 8.95 17.27 -21.60
CA SER A 13 9.99 16.27 -21.25
C SER A 13 10.38 16.33 -19.78
N GLU A 14 10.36 17.53 -19.17
CA GLU A 14 10.61 17.73 -17.73
C GLU A 14 9.39 17.29 -16.90
N TRP A 15 8.16 17.50 -17.36
CA TRP A 15 6.95 17.01 -16.70
C TRP A 15 6.81 15.48 -16.77
N SER A 16 7.14 14.88 -17.92
CA SER A 16 6.99 13.43 -18.13
C SER A 16 8.07 12.58 -17.46
N ASN A 17 9.08 13.19 -16.81
CA ASN A 17 10.20 12.50 -16.14
C ASN A 17 10.94 11.47 -17.01
N LYS A 18 10.79 11.54 -18.35
CA LYS A 18 11.28 10.50 -19.27
C LYS A 18 12.81 10.42 -19.36
N PHE A 19 13.51 11.47 -18.92
CA PHE A 19 14.97 11.59 -18.93
C PHE A 19 15.55 11.98 -17.58
N SER A 20 14.77 11.91 -16.50
CA SER A 20 15.20 12.31 -15.16
C SER A 20 15.83 11.14 -14.40
N ASP A 21 17.03 10.72 -14.82
CA ASP A 21 17.90 9.91 -13.95
C ASP A 21 18.43 10.82 -12.84
N GLY A 22 17.73 10.84 -11.69
CA GLY A 22 18.13 11.57 -10.48
C GLY A 22 17.64 13.02 -10.33
N GLY A 23 16.60 13.44 -11.07
CA GLY A 23 16.02 14.79 -10.99
C GLY A 23 14.81 14.95 -10.05
N MET A 24 14.43 16.20 -9.77
CA MET A 24 13.25 16.57 -8.96
C MET A 24 11.95 16.10 -9.64
N ASN A 25 11.19 15.25 -8.96
CA ASN A 25 9.95 14.66 -9.46
C ASN A 25 8.79 15.66 -9.31
N PHE A 26 8.62 16.57 -10.27
CA PHE A 26 7.65 17.68 -10.17
C PHE A 26 6.18 17.29 -10.35
N GLY A 27 5.88 16.12 -10.94
CA GLY A 27 4.50 15.64 -11.06
C GLY A 27 4.28 14.84 -12.34
N GLY A 28 3.53 13.74 -12.21
CA GLY A 28 3.24 12.77 -13.27
C GLY A 28 2.75 11.47 -12.64
N LYS A 29 1.84 10.74 -13.31
CA LYS A 29 1.40 9.43 -12.81
C LYS A 29 2.62 8.52 -12.74
N ARG A 30 3.09 8.22 -11.54
CA ARG A 30 4.13 7.23 -11.32
C ARG A 30 3.58 5.91 -11.86
N GLU A 31 4.13 5.40 -12.96
CA GLU A 31 3.98 3.99 -13.30
C GLU A 31 4.53 3.21 -12.10
N GLY A 32 3.63 2.60 -11.32
CA GLY A 32 4.02 2.04 -10.02
C GLY A 32 3.47 2.78 -8.80
N SER A 33 2.47 3.67 -8.93
CA SER A 33 1.40 3.73 -7.91
C SER A 33 0.73 2.36 -7.90
N ALA A 34 1.44 1.37 -7.37
CA ALA A 34 0.95 0.03 -7.17
C ALA A 34 -0.42 0.19 -6.51
N ARG A 35 -1.45 -0.39 -7.14
CA ARG A 35 -2.70 -0.74 -6.45
C ARG A 35 -2.24 -1.26 -5.10
N GLY A 36 -2.51 -0.48 -4.03
CA GLY A 36 -1.85 -0.66 -2.76
C GLY A 36 -1.83 -2.13 -2.45
N SER A 37 -0.64 -2.72 -2.31
CA SER A 37 -0.52 -4.12 -1.93
C SER A 37 -1.46 -4.29 -0.74
N GLU A 38 -2.53 -5.08 -0.90
CA GLU A 38 -3.44 -5.43 0.17
C GLU A 38 -2.53 -5.77 1.35
N LYS A 39 -2.54 -4.93 2.38
CA LYS A 39 -1.60 -5.09 3.48
C LYS A 39 -2.05 -6.38 4.15
N THR A 40 -1.38 -7.47 3.79
CA THR A 40 -1.67 -8.79 4.35
C THR A 40 -1.50 -8.63 5.85
N ILE A 41 -2.63 -8.64 6.56
CA ILE A 41 -2.64 -8.59 8.01
C ILE A 41 -1.79 -9.78 8.46
N PRO A 42 -0.82 -9.59 9.37
CA PRO A 42 -0.04 -10.71 9.86
C PRO A 42 -1.01 -11.79 10.35
N PHE A 43 -0.82 -13.05 9.92
CA PHE A 43 -1.63 -14.22 10.31
C PHE A 43 -1.66 -14.52 11.83
N LYS A 44 -1.17 -13.59 12.66
CA LYS A 44 -1.06 -13.69 14.10
C LYS A 44 -2.20 -13.00 14.85
N PHE A 45 -3.09 -12.28 14.15
CA PHE A 45 -4.17 -11.52 14.75
C PHE A 45 -5.54 -12.02 14.32
N CYS A 46 -6.48 -12.02 15.26
CA CYS A 46 -7.88 -12.37 15.02
C CYS A 46 -8.52 -11.41 14.02
N SER A 47 -9.22 -11.95 13.02
CA SER A 47 -9.87 -11.14 11.98
C SER A 47 -11.02 -10.27 12.53
N LEU A 48 -11.59 -10.63 13.69
CA LEU A 48 -12.65 -9.87 14.37
C LEU A 48 -12.10 -8.85 15.36
N SER A 49 -11.31 -9.30 16.34
CA SER A 49 -10.83 -8.45 17.45
C SER A 49 -9.51 -7.73 17.15
N GLN A 50 -8.76 -8.15 16.12
CA GLN A 50 -7.40 -7.67 15.82
C GLN A 50 -6.39 -7.85 16.96
N LEU A 51 -6.72 -8.68 17.95
CA LEU A 51 -5.85 -9.08 19.05
C LEU A 51 -5.10 -10.38 18.70
N PRO A 52 -3.96 -10.67 19.37
CA PRO A 52 -3.31 -11.98 19.27
C PRO A 52 -4.27 -13.12 19.60
N PHE A 53 -4.10 -14.27 18.95
CA PHE A 53 -4.94 -15.45 19.18
C PHE A 53 -4.60 -16.14 20.50
N GLU A 54 -5.64 -16.50 21.27
CA GLU A 54 -5.56 -17.46 22.37
C GLU A 54 -6.00 -18.85 21.91
N THR A 55 -7.19 -18.96 21.29
CA THR A 55 -7.72 -20.22 20.76
C THR A 55 -8.15 -20.06 19.29
N PRO A 56 -7.23 -20.23 18.32
CA PRO A 56 -7.54 -20.01 16.91
C PRO A 56 -8.50 -21.07 16.35
N CYS A 57 -9.56 -20.63 15.70
CA CYS A 57 -10.54 -21.46 14.99
C CYS A 57 -10.67 -20.98 13.53
N CYS A 58 -10.85 -21.91 12.60
CA CYS A 58 -10.95 -21.64 11.18
C CYS A 58 -12.36 -21.92 10.67
N THR A 59 -12.91 -20.97 9.91
CA THR A 59 -14.17 -21.18 9.19
C THR A 59 -13.99 -22.02 7.93
N PRO A 60 -15.05 -22.69 7.43
CA PRO A 60 -15.03 -23.31 6.11
C PRO A 60 -14.68 -22.34 4.96
N LYS A 61 -14.81 -21.02 5.18
CA LYS A 61 -14.45 -19.97 4.23
C LYS A 61 -12.97 -19.56 4.28
N GLY A 62 -12.17 -20.15 5.18
CA GLY A 62 -10.74 -19.87 5.31
C GLY A 62 -10.38 -18.63 6.13
N VAL A 63 -11.34 -18.05 6.89
CA VAL A 63 -11.09 -16.96 7.82
C VAL A 63 -10.76 -17.52 9.20
N VAL A 64 -9.67 -17.03 9.80
CA VAL A 64 -9.23 -17.40 11.16
C VAL A 64 -9.68 -16.34 12.17
N TYR A 65 -10.36 -16.79 13.21
CA TYR A 65 -10.80 -15.97 14.35
C TYR A 65 -10.48 -16.68 15.67
N ASP A 66 -10.61 -15.96 16.78
CA ASP A 66 -10.55 -16.55 18.11
C ASP A 66 -11.91 -17.09 18.54
N TYR A 67 -11.93 -18.30 19.08
CA TYR A 67 -13.18 -18.98 19.47
C TYR A 67 -13.96 -18.20 20.53
N ASP A 68 -13.26 -17.63 21.52
CA ASP A 68 -13.90 -16.90 22.63
C ASP A 68 -14.61 -15.63 22.15
N TYR A 69 -14.00 -14.94 21.18
CA TYR A 69 -14.65 -13.79 20.55
C TYR A 69 -15.78 -14.20 19.61
N SER A 70 -15.75 -15.39 19.01
CA SER A 70 -16.81 -15.84 18.10
C SER A 70 -18.17 -16.07 18.78
N ILE A 71 -18.17 -16.46 20.07
CA ILE A 71 -19.41 -16.72 20.83
C ILE A 71 -20.15 -15.41 21.15
N LEU A 72 -19.43 -14.30 21.30
CA LEU A 72 -20.03 -13.00 21.65
C LEU A 72 -20.79 -12.33 20.48
N TYR A 73 -20.60 -12.82 19.25
CA TYR A 73 -21.21 -12.27 18.04
C TYR A 73 -22.27 -13.19 17.40
N LEU A 74 -22.63 -14.30 18.05
CA LEU A 74 -23.76 -15.17 17.70
C LEU A 74 -24.99 -14.82 18.55
#